data_AF-A0A9E0IZX2-F1
#
_entry.id   AF-A0A9E0IZX2-F1
#
_cell.length_a   1.000
_cell.length_b   1.000
_cell.length_c   1.000
_cell.angle_alpha   90.00
_cell.angle_beta   90.00
_cell.angle_gamma   90.00
#
_symmetry.space_group_name_H-M   'P 1'
#
loop_
_entity.id
_entity.type
_entity.pdbx_description
1 polymer ?
#
loop_
_entity_poly.entity_id
_entity_poly.type
_entity_poly.pdbx_seq_one_letter_code
_entity_poly.pdbx_strand_id
1 'polypeptide(L)'
;MISLIILGLLVMIGVPAMSPMIQNARLSSMSEFYLDGLRIARSGAIQKSAAARFVMTPNANGQFDWQVDWCFPTTVSPCDTSGNWSTTTAAASNDTNTANPSLSIFRSANGLPNASRVTMYLTPVGATALYFNAYGWINTNVPPVLTLICMDVNGNCITTPSTPPEVPPRAISINLSGVAERCDPLAVSSDSRTCAP
;
A
#
# COMPACT_ATOMS: atom_id res chain seq x y z
N MET A 1 25.84 3.43 45.42
CA MET A 1 26.56 2.90 44.23
C MET A 1 25.91 1.63 43.68
N ILE A 2 25.51 0.66 44.52
CA ILE A 2 24.82 -0.58 44.07
C ILE A 2 23.51 -0.31 43.32
N SER A 3 22.71 0.67 43.75
CA SER A 3 21.46 1.06 43.07
C SER A 3 21.67 1.54 41.63
N LEU A 4 22.74 2.29 41.36
CA LEU A 4 23.10 2.74 40.01
C LEU A 4 23.56 1.58 39.12
N ILE A 5 24.23 0.58 39.71
CA ILE A 5 24.65 -0.64 39.00
C ILE A 5 23.43 -1.47 38.61
N ILE A 6 22.49 -1.68 39.53
CA ILE A 6 21.25 -2.43 39.26
C ILE A 6 20.40 -1.70 38.21
N LEU A 7 20.27 -0.37 38.31
CA LEU A 7 19.56 0.43 37.32
C LEU A 7 20.23 0.35 35.94
N GLY A 8 21.56 0.40 35.87
CA GLY A 8 22.30 0.23 34.62
C GLY A 8 22.08 -1.13 33.97
N LEU A 9 22.08 -2.20 34.78
CA LEU A 9 21.85 -3.57 34.31
C LEU A 9 20.41 -3.77 33.81
N LEU A 10 19.43 -3.16 34.49
CA LEU A 10 18.02 -3.17 34.06
C LEU A 10 17.81 -2.43 32.74
N VAL A 11 18.43 -1.25 32.56
CA VAL A 11 18.33 -0.49 31.31
C VAL A 11 18.98 -1.26 30.15
N MET A 12 20.12 -1.93 30.39
CA MET A 12 20.84 -2.68 29.37
C MET A 12 20.05 -3.89 28.84
N ILE A 13 19.22 -4.53 29.68
CA ILE A 13 18.36 -5.65 29.28
C ILE A 13 17.02 -5.16 28.70
N GLY A 14 16.46 -4.08 29.26
CA GLY A 14 15.13 -3.60 28.90
C GLY A 14 15.05 -2.90 27.54
N VAL A 15 16.07 -2.12 27.15
CA VAL A 15 16.07 -1.36 25.89
C VAL A 15 16.08 -2.23 24.62
N PRO A 16 16.94 -3.27 24.46
CA PRO A 16 17.01 -4.04 23.21
C PRO A 16 15.73 -4.82 22.92
N ALA A 17 14.96 -5.25 23.94
CA ALA A 17 13.70 -5.97 23.75
C ALA A 17 12.59 -5.12 23.08
N MET A 18 12.69 -3.79 23.10
CA MET A 18 11.67 -2.90 22.55
C MET A 18 11.82 -2.65 21.03
N SER A 19 13.01 -2.81 20.47
CA SER A 19 13.28 -2.58 19.04
C SER A 19 12.38 -3.39 18.10
N PRO A 20 12.23 -4.72 18.24
CA PRO A 20 11.37 -5.50 17.35
C PRO A 20 9.89 -5.13 17.48
N MET A 21 9.43 -4.76 18.68
CA MET A 21 8.05 -4.32 18.89
C MET A 21 7.74 -3.02 18.15
N ILE A 22 8.66 -2.05 18.19
CA ILE A 22 8.51 -0.77 17.47
C ILE A 22 8.51 -1.00 15.96
N GLN A 23 9.38 -1.89 15.45
CA GLN A 23 9.42 -2.23 14.03
C GLN A 23 8.12 -2.89 13.57
N ASN A 24 7.58 -3.83 14.35
CA ASN A 24 6.28 -4.43 14.08
C ASN A 24 5.13 -3.41 14.07
N ALA A 25 5.13 -2.46 15.01
CA ALA A 25 4.14 -1.37 15.03
C ALA A 25 4.24 -0.49 13.78
N ARG A 26 5.45 -0.19 13.32
CA ARG A 26 5.71 0.56 12.08
C ARG A 26 5.21 -0.18 10.84
N LEU A 27 5.51 -1.48 10.71
CA LEU A 27 5.00 -2.31 9.61
C LEU A 27 3.46 -2.37 9.60
N SER A 28 2.84 -2.49 10.78
CA SER A 28 1.38 -2.48 10.91
C SER A 28 0.79 -1.15 10.42
N SER A 29 1.36 -0.02 10.85
CA SER A 29 0.93 1.32 10.43
C SER A 29 1.08 1.54 8.92
N MET A 30 2.21 1.12 8.33
CA MET A 30 2.40 1.18 6.88
C MET A 30 1.38 0.32 6.14
N SER A 31 1.09 -0.89 6.64
CA SER A 31 0.10 -1.76 6.02
C SER A 31 -1.31 -1.15 6.04
N GLU A 32 -1.70 -0.47 7.13
CA GLU A 32 -3.00 0.21 7.17
C GLU A 32 -3.04 1.38 6.20
N PHE A 33 -1.95 2.15 6.10
CA PHE A 33 -1.87 3.31 5.22
C PHE A 33 -2.11 2.97 3.74
N TYR A 34 -1.48 1.91 3.22
CA TYR A 34 -1.68 1.50 1.83
C TYR A 34 -3.01 0.76 1.62
N LEU A 35 -3.45 -0.02 2.61
CA LEU A 35 -4.73 -0.71 2.57
C LEU A 35 -5.91 0.27 2.53
N ASP A 36 -5.84 1.36 3.29
CA ASP A 36 -6.82 2.45 3.27
C ASP A 36 -6.93 3.07 1.87
N GLY A 37 -5.80 3.39 1.24
CA GLY A 37 -5.77 3.95 -0.12
C GLY A 37 -6.39 3.02 -1.17
N LEU A 38 -6.09 1.71 -1.12
CA LEU A 38 -6.68 0.71 -2.02
C LEU A 38 -8.20 0.56 -1.80
N ARG A 39 -8.65 0.59 -0.54
CA ARG A 39 -10.08 0.55 -0.21
C ARG A 39 -10.82 1.79 -0.68
N ILE A 40 -10.21 2.97 -0.53
CA ILE A 40 -10.74 4.24 -1.04
C ILE A 40 -10.83 4.20 -2.57
N ALA A 41 -9.81 3.70 -3.26
CA ALA A 41 -9.83 3.55 -4.72
C ALA A 41 -11.00 2.69 -5.19
N ARG A 42 -11.14 1.48 -4.64
CA ARG A 42 -12.21 0.55 -5.01
C ARG A 42 -13.59 1.09 -4.66
N SER A 43 -13.79 1.53 -3.42
CA SER A 43 -15.09 2.05 -2.98
C SER A 43 -15.49 3.30 -3.75
N GLY A 44 -14.53 4.18 -4.03
CA GLY A 44 -14.75 5.37 -4.85
C GLY A 44 -15.14 5.03 -6.29
N ALA A 45 -14.55 3.99 -6.89
CA ALA A 45 -14.92 3.53 -8.22
C ALA A 45 -16.41 3.10 -8.28
N ILE A 46 -16.84 2.32 -7.29
CA ILE A 46 -18.22 1.81 -7.19
C ILE A 46 -19.22 2.94 -6.89
N GLN A 47 -18.91 3.79 -5.91
CA GLN A 47 -19.84 4.85 -5.48
C GLN A 47 -20.05 5.93 -6.53
N LYS A 48 -19.01 6.24 -7.32
CA LYS A 48 -19.06 7.26 -8.36
C LYS A 48 -19.41 6.67 -9.74
N SER A 49 -19.54 5.35 -9.86
CA SER A 49 -19.67 4.64 -11.14
C SER A 49 -18.59 5.07 -12.14
N ALA A 50 -17.38 5.27 -11.65
CA ALA A 50 -16.26 5.84 -12.39
C ALA A 50 -15.05 4.89 -12.33
N ALA A 51 -14.17 4.93 -13.32
CA ALA A 51 -12.89 4.28 -13.19
C ALA A 51 -12.06 5.00 -12.11
N ALA A 52 -11.33 4.24 -11.31
CA ALA A 52 -10.39 4.80 -10.34
C ALA A 52 -8.98 4.29 -10.63
N ARG A 53 -7.96 5.07 -10.30
CA ARG A 53 -6.59 4.57 -10.25
C ARG A 53 -5.97 4.88 -8.90
N PHE A 54 -5.22 3.93 -8.38
CA PHE A 54 -4.34 4.10 -7.25
C PHE A 54 -2.93 4.27 -7.79
N VAL A 55 -2.30 5.41 -7.54
CA VAL A 55 -0.95 5.74 -8.03
C VAL A 55 -0.03 5.94 -6.83
N MET A 56 1.13 5.32 -6.90
CA MET A 56 2.22 5.42 -5.94
C MET A 56 3.35 6.27 -6.54
N THR A 57 3.69 7.36 -5.87
CA THR A 57 4.74 8.30 -6.29
C THR A 57 5.85 8.29 -5.24
N PRO A 58 7.13 8.15 -5.64
CA PRO A 58 8.22 8.14 -4.68
C PRO A 58 8.33 9.49 -3.96
N ASN A 59 8.45 9.42 -2.63
CA ASN A 59 8.66 10.55 -1.74
C ASN A 59 10.16 10.66 -1.36
N ALA A 60 10.60 11.82 -0.86
CA ALA A 60 11.93 12.08 -0.34
C ALA A 60 12.40 11.08 0.74
N ASN A 61 11.46 10.50 1.50
CA ASN A 61 11.75 9.46 2.50
C ASN A 61 12.01 8.06 1.90
N GLY A 62 11.94 7.92 0.56
CA GLY A 62 12.06 6.66 -0.17
C GLY A 62 10.81 5.77 -0.11
N GLN A 63 9.78 6.17 0.64
CA GLN A 63 8.45 5.55 0.64
C GLN A 63 7.61 6.09 -0.52
N PHE A 64 6.48 5.44 -0.79
CA PHE A 64 5.55 5.91 -1.81
C PHE A 64 4.43 6.74 -1.17
N ASP A 65 4.29 7.99 -1.60
CA ASP A 65 3.03 8.69 -1.45
C ASP A 65 1.99 7.99 -2.31
N TRP A 66 0.73 7.97 -1.87
CA TRP A 66 -0.34 7.44 -2.71
C TRP A 66 -1.39 8.49 -3.04
N GLN A 67 -1.94 8.36 -4.24
CA GLN A 67 -3.04 9.16 -4.73
C GLN A 67 -4.10 8.26 -5.35
N VAL A 68 -5.36 8.57 -5.07
CA VAL A 68 -6.50 7.98 -5.75
C VAL A 68 -7.08 9.02 -6.69
N ASP A 69 -7.13 8.69 -7.98
CA ASP A 69 -7.73 9.52 -9.01
C ASP A 69 -8.97 8.85 -9.59
N TRP A 70 -9.89 9.66 -10.11
CA TRP A 70 -11.11 9.22 -10.77
C TRP A 70 -11.12 9.64 -12.23
N CYS A 71 -11.73 8.83 -13.08
CA CYS A 71 -11.93 9.12 -14.48
C CYS A 71 -13.27 8.54 -14.94
N PHE A 72 -13.99 9.29 -15.78
CA PHE A 72 -15.27 8.86 -16.35
C PHE A 72 -15.04 8.47 -17.82
N PRO A 73 -15.08 7.17 -18.15
CA PRO A 73 -14.68 6.68 -19.46
C PRO A 73 -15.69 7.08 -20.53
N THR A 74 -15.18 7.52 -21.68
CA THR A 74 -15.96 7.72 -22.90
C THR A 74 -15.31 6.97 -24.05
N THR A 75 -15.99 6.87 -25.20
CA THR A 75 -15.43 6.22 -26.41
C THR A 75 -14.18 6.92 -26.94
N VAL A 76 -13.97 8.19 -26.59
CA VAL A 76 -12.84 9.03 -27.03
C VAL A 76 -11.76 9.22 -25.96
N SER A 77 -12.07 8.97 -24.69
CA SER A 77 -11.12 9.05 -23.58
C SER A 77 -11.29 7.83 -22.67
N PRO A 78 -10.69 6.68 -23.03
CA PRO A 78 -10.63 5.55 -22.12
C PRO A 78 -9.85 5.93 -20.86
N CYS A 79 -10.28 5.41 -19.70
CA CYS A 79 -9.60 5.63 -18.43
C CYS A 79 -8.40 4.67 -18.29
N ASP A 80 -7.44 4.81 -19.20
CA ASP A 80 -6.15 4.13 -19.22
C ASP A 80 -5.00 5.10 -18.87
N THR A 81 -3.79 4.85 -19.36
CA THR A 81 -2.63 5.73 -19.16
C THR A 81 -2.81 7.14 -19.71
N SER A 82 -3.73 7.34 -20.67
CA SER A 82 -4.00 8.60 -21.36
C SER A 82 -5.31 9.29 -20.95
N GLY A 83 -6.07 8.69 -20.03
CA GLY A 83 -7.37 9.21 -19.61
C GLY A 83 -7.31 10.59 -18.95
N ASN A 84 -8.42 11.32 -19.02
CA ASN A 84 -8.61 12.57 -18.27
C ASN A 84 -8.90 12.29 -16.79
N TRP A 85 -7.85 11.96 -16.04
CA TRP A 85 -7.92 11.72 -14.61
C TRP A 85 -8.13 13.03 -13.83
N SER A 86 -8.87 12.93 -12.73
CA SER A 86 -8.96 14.01 -11.75
C SER A 86 -7.58 14.32 -11.15
N THR A 87 -7.47 15.50 -10.56
CA THR A 87 -6.35 15.90 -9.71
C THR A 87 -6.89 16.38 -8.36
N THR A 88 -5.99 16.70 -7.42
CA THR A 88 -6.37 17.23 -6.11
C THR A 88 -7.04 18.61 -6.17
N THR A 89 -6.95 19.29 -7.32
CA THR A 89 -7.47 20.66 -7.51
C THR A 89 -8.47 20.79 -8.66
N ALA A 90 -8.59 19.77 -9.52
CA ALA A 90 -9.52 19.78 -10.65
C ALA A 90 -10.20 18.42 -10.81
N ALA A 91 -11.50 18.43 -11.10
CA ALA A 91 -12.25 17.23 -11.42
C ALA A 91 -11.84 16.66 -12.79
N ALA A 92 -12.16 15.38 -13.02
CA ALA A 92 -12.09 14.81 -14.36
C ALA A 92 -13.01 15.56 -15.32
N SER A 93 -12.60 15.74 -16.58
CA SER A 93 -13.31 16.56 -17.58
C SER A 93 -14.77 16.13 -17.84
N ASN A 94 -15.08 14.87 -17.58
CA ASN A 94 -16.36 14.23 -17.87
C ASN A 94 -17.18 13.99 -16.58
N ASP A 95 -16.81 14.61 -15.46
CA ASP A 95 -17.62 14.56 -14.24
C ASP A 95 -18.88 15.41 -14.41
N THR A 96 -20.04 14.77 -14.37
CA THR A 96 -21.34 15.44 -14.49
C THR A 96 -21.83 16.03 -13.16
N ASN A 97 -21.15 15.74 -12.05
CA ASN A 97 -21.52 16.22 -10.73
C ASN A 97 -20.87 17.57 -10.42
N THR A 98 -21.46 18.65 -10.94
CA THR A 98 -20.96 20.01 -10.72
C THR A 98 -21.14 20.52 -9.29
N ALA A 99 -22.05 19.92 -8.51
CA ALA A 99 -22.30 20.31 -7.12
C ALA A 99 -21.27 19.72 -6.14
N ASN A 100 -20.74 18.54 -6.44
CA ASN A 100 -19.70 17.89 -5.66
C ASN A 100 -18.70 17.17 -6.58
N PRO A 101 -17.75 17.91 -7.18
CA PRO A 101 -16.77 17.36 -8.10
C PRO A 101 -15.92 16.26 -7.46
N SER A 102 -15.63 15.22 -8.23
CA SER A 102 -14.75 14.11 -7.84
C SER A 102 -13.29 14.54 -7.97
N LEU A 103 -12.73 15.09 -6.90
CA LEU A 103 -11.33 15.48 -6.78
C LEU A 103 -10.48 14.35 -6.23
N SER A 104 -9.24 14.22 -6.73
CA SER A 104 -8.27 13.21 -6.28
C SER A 104 -7.96 13.30 -4.79
N ILE A 105 -7.77 12.15 -4.16
CA ILE A 105 -7.36 12.05 -2.76
C ILE A 105 -5.89 11.71 -2.71
N PHE A 106 -5.09 12.62 -2.17
CA PHE A 106 -3.66 12.44 -1.93
C PHE A 106 -3.39 12.18 -0.45
N ARG A 107 -2.45 11.27 -0.17
CA ARG A 107 -1.87 11.07 1.17
C ARG A 107 -0.36 10.93 1.06
N SER A 108 0.33 11.74 1.86
CA SER A 108 1.78 11.68 1.94
C SER A 108 2.26 10.61 2.93
N ALA A 109 3.29 9.89 2.52
CA ALA A 109 4.08 8.96 3.31
C ALA A 109 5.14 9.64 4.20
N ASN A 110 5.12 10.98 4.36
CA ASN A 110 6.06 11.70 5.22
C ASN A 110 6.08 11.21 6.68
N GLY A 111 4.94 10.73 7.19
CA GLY A 111 4.83 10.16 8.53
C GLY A 111 5.27 8.69 8.63
N LEU A 112 5.57 8.03 7.51
CA LEU A 112 6.02 6.64 7.50
C LEU A 112 7.52 6.52 7.78
N PRO A 113 7.99 5.36 8.27
CA PRO A 113 9.42 5.08 8.40
C PRO A 113 10.16 5.27 7.07
N ASN A 114 11.37 5.79 7.12
CA ASN A 114 12.23 5.89 5.94
C ASN A 114 12.49 4.51 5.30
N ALA A 115 12.67 4.46 3.98
CA ALA A 115 12.95 3.23 3.24
C ALA A 115 14.18 2.45 3.74
N SER A 116 15.16 3.16 4.32
CA SER A 116 16.34 2.58 4.96
C SER A 116 16.03 1.76 6.23
N ARG A 117 14.80 1.87 6.77
CA ARG A 117 14.32 1.12 7.94
C ARG A 117 13.26 0.09 7.58
N VAL A 118 12.40 0.39 6.61
CA VAL A 118 11.40 -0.53 6.09
C VAL A 118 11.37 -0.37 4.59
N THR A 119 11.73 -1.42 3.85
CA THR A 119 11.68 -1.45 2.40
C THR A 119 10.32 -1.98 1.93
N MET A 120 9.81 -1.39 0.85
CA MET A 120 8.63 -1.88 0.14
C MET A 120 9.03 -2.60 -1.14
N TYR A 121 8.37 -3.73 -1.38
CA TYR A 121 8.52 -4.57 -2.55
C TYR A 121 7.18 -4.66 -3.27
N LEU A 122 7.18 -4.32 -4.55
CA LEU A 122 6.00 -4.34 -5.41
C LEU A 122 6.10 -5.56 -6.34
N THR A 123 5.00 -6.29 -6.50
CA THR A 123 4.89 -7.39 -7.46
C THR A 123 3.79 -7.09 -8.48
N PRO A 124 4.10 -7.06 -9.78
CA PRO A 124 5.46 -7.13 -10.35
C PRO A 124 6.27 -5.87 -10.05
N VAL A 125 7.60 -5.98 -10.14
CA VAL A 125 8.52 -4.86 -9.85
C VAL A 125 8.21 -3.69 -10.79
N GLY A 126 8.13 -2.48 -10.23
CA GLY A 126 7.81 -1.26 -10.98
C GLY A 126 6.32 -1.00 -11.21
N ALA A 127 5.42 -1.87 -10.71
CA ALA A 127 3.98 -1.63 -10.76
C ALA A 127 3.56 -0.56 -9.74
N THR A 128 3.75 0.71 -10.09
CA THR A 128 3.41 1.86 -9.22
C THR A 128 1.97 2.35 -9.38
N ALA A 129 1.18 1.75 -10.27
CA ALA A 129 -0.21 2.12 -10.46
C ALA A 129 -1.10 0.87 -10.54
N LEU A 130 -2.33 1.02 -10.05
CA LEU A 130 -3.38 0.03 -10.17
C LEU A 130 -4.66 0.69 -10.67
N TYR A 131 -5.24 0.15 -11.72
CA TYR A 131 -6.43 0.70 -12.37
C TYR A 131 -7.66 -0.14 -12.03
N PHE A 132 -8.75 0.52 -11.69
CA PHE A 132 -10.05 -0.06 -11.38
C PHE A 132 -11.06 0.40 -12.43
N ASN A 133 -11.94 -0.51 -12.85
CA ASN A 133 -13.12 -0.16 -13.62
C ASN A 133 -14.25 0.39 -12.72
N ALA A 134 -15.35 0.85 -13.32
CA ALA A 134 -16.51 1.37 -12.59
C ALA A 134 -17.21 0.35 -11.65
N TYR A 135 -16.90 -0.94 -11.79
CA TYR A 135 -17.40 -2.00 -10.91
C TYR A 135 -16.44 -2.29 -9.74
N GLY A 136 -15.30 -1.58 -9.66
CA GLY A 136 -14.28 -1.80 -8.64
C GLY A 136 -13.44 -3.05 -8.88
N TRP A 137 -13.45 -3.63 -10.08
CA TRP A 137 -12.53 -4.70 -10.47
C TRP A 137 -11.27 -4.12 -11.09
N ILE A 138 -10.18 -4.86 -11.02
CA ILE A 138 -8.92 -4.46 -11.64
C ILE A 138 -9.06 -4.46 -13.16
N ASN A 139 -8.66 -3.37 -13.79
CA ASN A 139 -8.52 -3.28 -15.23
C ASN A 139 -7.16 -3.85 -15.67
N THR A 140 -7.17 -5.11 -16.10
CA THR A 140 -5.97 -5.84 -16.55
C THR A 140 -5.46 -5.40 -17.93
N ASN A 141 -6.21 -4.56 -18.65
CA ASN A 141 -5.78 -4.02 -19.95
C ASN A 141 -4.66 -2.98 -19.83
N VAL A 142 -4.37 -2.50 -18.62
CA VAL A 142 -3.30 -1.53 -18.35
C VAL A 142 -2.19 -2.20 -17.52
N PRO A 143 -1.24 -2.90 -18.17
CA PRO A 143 -0.10 -3.47 -17.47
C PRO A 143 0.92 -2.37 -17.08
N PRO A 144 1.76 -2.60 -16.05
CA PRO A 144 1.78 -3.76 -15.16
C PRO A 144 0.66 -3.75 -14.11
N VAL A 145 0.10 -4.93 -13.80
CA VAL A 145 -0.97 -5.08 -12.80
C VAL A 145 -0.36 -5.38 -11.44
N LEU A 146 -0.44 -4.44 -10.50
CA LEU A 146 0.03 -4.62 -9.12
C LEU A 146 -0.85 -5.65 -8.39
N THR A 147 -0.25 -6.76 -7.92
CA THR A 147 -0.95 -7.84 -7.19
C THR A 147 -0.49 -7.97 -5.74
N LEU A 148 0.75 -7.57 -5.42
CA LEU A 148 1.30 -7.68 -4.07
C LEU A 148 2.11 -6.44 -3.70
N ILE A 149 1.86 -5.93 -2.50
CA ILE A 149 2.69 -4.93 -1.82
C ILE A 149 3.24 -5.59 -0.56
N CYS A 150 4.54 -5.79 -0.47
CA CYS A 150 5.19 -6.39 0.69
C CYS A 150 6.10 -5.37 1.39
N MET A 151 6.02 -5.28 2.71
CA MET A 151 6.76 -4.37 3.57
C MET A 151 7.61 -5.17 4.54
N ASP A 152 8.89 -4.83 4.62
CA ASP A 152 9.83 -5.61 5.41
C ASP A 152 11.09 -4.81 5.79
N VAL A 153 11.70 -5.20 6.90
CA VAL A 153 12.94 -4.63 7.42
C VAL A 153 14.16 -5.37 6.86
N ASN A 154 14.06 -6.67 6.57
CA ASN A 154 15.23 -7.54 6.35
C ASN A 154 15.28 -8.25 4.98
N GLY A 155 14.36 -7.97 4.05
CA GLY A 155 14.36 -8.57 2.69
C GLY A 155 13.74 -9.97 2.56
N ASN A 156 13.18 -10.51 3.64
CA ASN A 156 12.34 -11.71 3.71
C ASN A 156 11.14 -11.71 2.73
N CYS A 157 10.68 -10.54 2.25
CA CYS A 157 9.65 -10.48 1.21
C CYS A 157 10.07 -11.11 -0.13
N ILE A 158 11.37 -11.11 -0.45
CA ILE A 158 11.89 -11.67 -1.72
C ILE A 158 12.51 -13.06 -1.48
N THR A 159 13.09 -13.28 -0.30
CA THR A 159 13.76 -14.53 0.05
C THR A 159 13.09 -15.18 1.25
N THR A 160 12.60 -16.40 1.10
CA THR A 160 12.05 -17.18 2.23
C THR A 160 13.17 -17.52 3.21
N PRO A 161 13.13 -17.03 4.46
CA PRO A 161 14.19 -17.29 5.42
C PRO A 161 14.12 -18.74 5.94
N SER A 162 15.28 -19.33 6.24
CA SER A 162 15.37 -20.70 6.79
C SER A 162 14.88 -20.83 8.23
N THR A 163 14.77 -19.69 8.94
CA THR A 163 14.23 -19.59 10.30
C THR A 163 13.22 -18.45 10.36
N PRO A 164 12.17 -18.53 11.19
CA PRO A 164 11.22 -17.43 11.36
C PRO A 164 11.94 -16.13 11.76
N PRO A 165 11.71 -15.02 11.03
CA PRO A 165 12.34 -13.75 11.36
C PRO A 165 11.78 -13.17 12.65
N GLU A 166 12.62 -12.47 13.41
CA GLU A 166 12.22 -11.79 14.65
C GLU A 166 11.13 -10.73 14.42
N VAL A 167 11.18 -10.07 13.27
CA VAL A 167 10.16 -9.14 12.78
C VAL A 167 9.59 -9.71 11.48
N PRO A 168 8.38 -10.29 11.51
CA PRO A 168 7.76 -10.85 10.31
C PRO A 168 7.34 -9.75 9.33
N PRO A 169 7.55 -9.96 8.01
CA PRO A 169 7.08 -9.03 7.00
C PRO A 169 5.55 -8.92 6.99
N ARG A 170 5.06 -7.83 6.40
CA ARG A 170 3.63 -7.60 6.19
C ARG A 170 3.35 -7.40 4.72
N ALA A 171 2.33 -8.06 4.20
CA ALA A 171 1.95 -7.89 2.82
C ALA A 171 0.46 -7.56 2.65
N ILE A 172 0.16 -6.96 1.52
CA ILE A 172 -1.18 -6.71 1.03
C ILE A 172 -1.29 -7.38 -0.33
N SER A 173 -2.15 -8.39 -0.42
CA SER A 173 -2.51 -9.03 -1.68
C SER A 173 -3.75 -8.34 -2.26
N ILE A 174 -3.77 -8.23 -3.58
CA ILE A 174 -4.84 -7.56 -4.31
C ILE A 174 -5.34 -8.51 -5.39
N ASN A 175 -6.59 -8.94 -5.28
CA ASN A 175 -7.19 -9.85 -6.25
C ASN A 175 -7.79 -9.11 -7.44
N LEU A 176 -8.10 -9.83 -8.53
CA LEU A 176 -8.71 -9.27 -9.74
C LEU A 176 -10.07 -8.58 -9.50
N SER A 177 -10.78 -8.95 -8.44
CA SER A 177 -12.01 -8.29 -7.99
C SER A 177 -11.77 -6.92 -7.32
N GLY A 178 -10.50 -6.48 -7.27
CA GLY A 178 -10.04 -5.22 -6.70
C GLY A 178 -10.00 -5.21 -5.17
N VAL A 179 -10.23 -6.35 -4.51
CA VAL A 179 -10.21 -6.45 -3.06
C VAL A 179 -8.76 -6.51 -2.60
N ALA A 180 -8.38 -5.58 -1.73
CA ALA A 180 -7.09 -5.57 -1.06
C ALA A 180 -7.24 -6.12 0.37
N GLU A 181 -6.40 -7.09 0.71
CA GLU A 181 -6.43 -7.78 1.99
C GLU A 181 -5.02 -7.97 2.54
N ARG A 182 -4.90 -7.99 3.87
CA ARG A 182 -3.63 -8.31 4.52
C ARG A 182 -3.37 -9.80 4.40
N CYS A 183 -2.12 -10.13 4.12
CA CYS A 183 -1.67 -11.51 4.06
C CYS A 183 -0.27 -11.66 4.67
N ASP A 184 0.11 -12.91 4.90
CA ASP A 184 1.45 -13.29 5.32
C ASP A 184 2.23 -13.85 4.12
N PRO A 185 3.29 -13.15 3.66
CA PRO A 185 4.07 -13.57 2.49
C PRO A 185 4.97 -14.78 2.78
N LEU A 186 5.19 -15.13 4.05
CA LEU A 186 5.99 -16.29 4.46
C LEU A 186 5.14 -17.51 4.79
N ALA A 187 3.81 -17.38 4.82
CA ALA A 187 2.92 -18.48 5.13
C ALA A 187 2.88 -19.48 3.97
N VAL A 188 2.92 -20.78 4.32
CA VAL A 188 2.84 -21.88 3.36
C VAL A 188 1.49 -21.87 2.62
N SER A 189 1.45 -22.43 1.40
CA SER A 189 0.26 -22.38 0.53
C SER A 189 -0.98 -23.07 1.09
N SER A 190 -0.85 -23.91 2.12
CA SER A 190 -1.96 -24.56 2.84
C SER A 190 -2.53 -23.71 3.98
N ASP A 191 -1.89 -22.59 4.34
CA ASP A 191 -2.35 -21.66 5.36
C ASP A 191 -3.32 -20.63 4.77
N SER A 192 -4.45 -20.38 5.45
CA SER A 192 -5.43 -19.39 5.02
C SER A 192 -4.92 -17.95 5.07
N ARG A 193 -3.79 -17.70 5.74
CA ARG A 193 -3.12 -16.40 5.79
C ARG A 193 -2.19 -16.13 4.61
N THR A 194 -1.91 -17.13 3.78
CA THR A 194 -0.98 -16.96 2.65
C THR A 194 -1.49 -15.91 1.67
N CYS A 195 -0.57 -15.21 1.03
CA CYS A 195 -0.94 -14.20 0.03
C CYS A 195 -1.53 -14.88 -1.21
N ALA A 196 -2.79 -14.58 -1.50
CA ALA A 196 -3.45 -15.06 -2.71
C ALA A 196 -2.81 -14.39 -3.95
N PRO A 197 -2.63 -15.13 -5.06
CA PRO A 197 -2.16 -14.59 -6.33
C PRO A 197 -3.19 -13.68 -7.01
#